data_AF-A0A7J6SXH7-F1
#
_entry.id   AF-A0A7J6SXH7-F1
#
_cell.length_a   1.000
_cell.length_b   1.000
_cell.length_c   1.000
_cell.angle_alpha   90.00
_cell.angle_beta   90.00
_cell.angle_gamma   90.00
#
_symmetry.space_group_name_H-M   'P 1'
#
loop_
_entity.id
_entity.type
_entity.pdbx_description
1 polymer ?
#
loop_
_entity_poly.entity_id
_entity_poly.type
_entity_poly.pdbx_seq_one_letter_code
_entity_poly.pdbx_strand_id
1 'polypeptide(L)'
;IKENLKCKPFAWFLYRFRALYFDAGLVPRQVFHLKDDISGMCLEARGSTNIVLTPCSDTSKGQLWHRGNRDGNKCCSGFRNWNTDQCLSGSGIGQDVSTNVCSTYGEFYDQWIKLEQNQ
;
A
#
# COMPACT_ATOMS: atom_id res chain seq x y z
N ILE A 1 -19.39 -0.86 30.85
CA ILE A 1 -19.58 0.22 29.84
C ILE A 1 -19.98 -0.33 28.48
N LYS A 2 -19.17 -1.18 27.82
CA LYS A 2 -19.46 -1.73 26.47
C LYS A 2 -20.80 -2.49 26.37
N GLU A 3 -21.11 -3.30 27.38
CA GLU A 3 -22.37 -4.06 27.47
C GLU A 3 -23.57 -3.13 27.70
N ASN A 4 -23.43 -2.16 28.61
CA ASN A 4 -24.47 -1.18 28.92
C ASN A 4 -24.82 -0.28 27.72
N LEU A 5 -23.82 0.04 26.88
CA LEU A 5 -23.99 0.84 25.66
C LEU A 5 -24.43 0.00 24.44
N LYS A 6 -24.64 -1.31 24.60
CA LYS A 6 -25.03 -2.25 23.53
C LYS A 6 -24.13 -2.11 22.29
N CYS A 7 -22.82 -1.96 22.50
CA CYS A 7 -21.86 -1.73 21.42
C CYS A 7 -21.86 -2.89 20.42
N LYS A 8 -21.73 -2.56 19.13
CA LYS A 8 -21.58 -3.57 18.07
C LYS A 8 -20.16 -4.20 18.08
N PRO A 9 -19.98 -5.42 17.55
CA PRO A 9 -18.68 -6.06 17.45
C PRO A 9 -17.69 -5.27 16.57
N PHE A 10 -16.38 -5.44 16.78
CA PHE A 10 -15.36 -4.75 15.98
C PHE A 10 -15.43 -5.09 14.49
N ALA A 11 -15.77 -6.33 14.14
CA ALA A 11 -16.00 -6.73 12.76
C ALA A 11 -17.09 -5.90 12.07
N TRP A 12 -18.14 -5.51 12.81
CA TRP A 12 -19.17 -4.61 12.28
C TRP A 12 -18.60 -3.23 11.95
N PHE A 13 -17.70 -2.71 12.78
CA PHE A 13 -17.04 -1.44 12.52
C PHE A 13 -16.16 -1.50 11.27
N LEU A 14 -15.31 -2.52 11.14
CA LEU A 14 -14.49 -2.72 9.94
C LEU A 14 -15.33 -2.85 8.66
N TYR A 15 -16.46 -3.56 8.74
CA TYR A 15 -17.36 -3.72 7.61
C TYR A 15 -18.10 -2.41 7.27
N ARG A 16 -18.58 -1.67 8.28
CA ARG A 16 -19.20 -0.36 8.08
C ARG A 16 -18.28 0.62 7.36
N PHE A 17 -16.99 0.60 7.68
CA PHE A 17 -15.97 1.46 7.07
C PHE A 17 -15.11 0.69 6.06
N ARG A 18 -15.70 -0.29 5.37
CA ARG A 18 -14.97 -1.18 4.45
C ARG A 18 -14.21 -0.43 3.37
N ALA A 19 -14.75 0.67 2.87
CA ALA A 19 -14.08 1.50 1.86
C ALA A 19 -12.73 2.07 2.35
N LEU A 20 -12.62 2.39 3.64
CA LEU A 20 -11.37 2.86 4.24
C LEU A 20 -10.46 1.68 4.57
N TYR A 21 -10.99 0.67 5.25
CA TYR A 21 -10.14 -0.40 5.76
C TYR A 21 -9.66 -1.34 4.66
N PHE A 22 -10.54 -1.79 3.78
CA PHE A 22 -10.19 -2.79 2.76
C PHE A 22 -9.90 -2.15 1.42
N ASP A 23 -10.76 -1.24 0.94
CA ASP A 23 -10.64 -0.74 -0.43
C ASP A 23 -9.48 0.26 -0.58
N ALA A 24 -9.18 1.07 0.45
CA ALA A 24 -8.00 1.93 0.48
C ALA A 24 -6.71 1.22 0.97
N GLY A 25 -6.80 -0.08 1.29
CA GLY A 25 -5.65 -0.92 1.61
C GLY A 25 -5.09 -0.79 3.04
N LEU A 26 -5.81 -0.25 4.02
CA LEU A 26 -5.36 -0.26 5.43
C LEU A 26 -5.28 -1.67 6.03
N VAL A 27 -6.14 -2.57 5.55
CA VAL A 27 -6.18 -4.00 5.88
C VAL A 27 -5.93 -4.76 4.57
N PRO A 28 -4.67 -5.13 4.29
CA PRO A 28 -4.33 -5.76 3.02
C PRO A 28 -4.90 -7.18 2.94
N ARG A 29 -5.32 -7.59 1.74
CA ARG A 29 -5.66 -9.00 1.45
C ARG A 29 -4.42 -9.88 1.27
N GLN A 30 -3.36 -9.29 0.75
CA GLN A 30 -2.09 -9.94 0.48
C GLN A 30 -0.97 -8.92 0.69
N VAL A 31 0.16 -9.43 1.17
CA VAL A 31 1.42 -8.70 1.31
C VAL A 31 2.47 -9.48 0.50
N PHE A 32 3.32 -8.77 -0.21
CA PHE A 32 4.28 -9.36 -1.15
C PHE A 32 5.54 -8.50 -1.28
N HIS A 33 6.59 -9.10 -1.83
CA HIS A 33 7.79 -8.39 -2.26
C HIS A 33 7.63 -7.89 -3.70
N LEU A 34 8.24 -6.74 -4.00
CA LEU A 34 8.42 -6.25 -5.36
C LEU A 34 9.85 -6.60 -5.80
N LYS A 35 9.99 -7.65 -6.59
CA LYS A 35 11.29 -8.16 -7.05
C LYS A 35 11.57 -7.68 -8.47
N ASP A 36 12.78 -7.16 -8.69
CA ASP A 36 13.30 -6.91 -10.02
C ASP A 36 13.76 -8.24 -10.63
N ASP A 37 13.20 -8.61 -11.78
CA ASP A 37 13.48 -9.89 -12.43
C ASP A 37 14.89 -9.98 -13.02
N ILE A 38 15.54 -8.82 -13.29
CA ILE A 38 16.88 -8.78 -13.87
C ILE A 38 17.95 -8.98 -12.79
N SER A 39 17.95 -8.14 -11.76
CA SER A 39 18.94 -8.21 -10.68
C SER A 39 18.61 -9.25 -9.61
N GLY A 40 17.35 -9.68 -9.54
CA GLY A 40 16.84 -10.55 -8.49
C GLY A 40 16.69 -9.86 -7.13
N MET A 41 16.89 -8.55 -7.05
CA MET A 41 16.77 -7.77 -5.82
C MET A 41 15.32 -7.35 -5.54
N CYS A 42 15.01 -7.08 -4.28
CA CYS A 42 13.71 -6.63 -3.83
C CYS A 42 13.73 -5.13 -3.48
N LEU A 43 12.62 -4.47 -3.76
CA LEU A 43 12.39 -3.07 -3.40
C LEU A 43 12.18 -2.93 -1.88
N GLU A 44 12.97 -2.08 -1.24
CA GLU A 44 12.92 -1.82 0.20
C GLU A 44 12.73 -0.33 0.48
N ALA A 45 11.72 0.00 1.28
CA ALA A 45 11.59 1.32 1.87
C ALA A 45 12.49 1.42 3.12
N ARG A 46 13.33 2.47 3.17
CA ARG A 46 14.22 2.77 4.30
C ARG A 46 13.89 4.15 4.87
N GLY A 47 13.24 4.18 6.02
CA GLY A 47 12.78 5.44 6.61
C GLY A 47 11.53 5.96 5.89
N SER A 48 11.38 7.29 5.79
CA SER A 48 10.15 7.91 5.32
C SER A 48 10.07 8.14 3.81
N THR A 49 11.19 8.27 3.11
CA THR A 49 11.20 8.66 1.68
C THR A 49 12.13 7.81 0.80
N ASN A 50 13.12 7.13 1.38
CA ASN A 50 14.17 6.46 0.62
C ASN A 50 13.74 5.07 0.19
N ILE A 51 13.99 4.74 -1.07
CA ILE A 51 13.74 3.43 -1.67
C ILE A 51 15.05 2.92 -2.26
N VAL A 52 15.37 1.66 -1.97
CA VAL A 52 16.57 0.99 -2.45
C VAL A 52 16.24 -0.41 -2.95
N LEU A 53 17.10 -0.95 -3.81
CA LEU A 53 17.11 -2.37 -4.13
C LEU A 53 18.09 -3.08 -3.20
N THR A 54 17.63 -4.14 -2.55
CA THR A 54 18.42 -4.96 -1.62
C THR A 54 18.15 -6.45 -1.87
N PRO A 55 19.02 -7.36 -1.40
CA PRO A 55 18.69 -8.78 -1.42
C PRO A 55 17.34 -9.05 -0.75
N CYS A 56 16.52 -9.87 -1.40
CA CYS A 56 15.20 -10.23 -0.88
C CYS A 56 15.31 -10.92 0.48
N SER A 57 14.49 -10.50 1.44
CA SER A 57 14.49 -11.01 2.81
C SER A 57 13.07 -11.11 3.36
N ASP A 58 12.74 -12.26 3.91
CA ASP A 58 11.44 -12.50 4.58
C ASP A 58 11.33 -11.77 5.93
N THR A 59 12.45 -11.31 6.49
CA THR A 59 12.47 -10.60 7.77
C THR A 59 12.44 -9.08 7.60
N SER A 60 12.71 -8.57 6.40
CA SER A 60 12.73 -7.14 6.13
C SER A 60 11.32 -6.61 5.90
N LYS A 61 10.72 -6.02 6.94
CA LYS A 61 9.39 -5.40 6.84
C LYS A 61 9.33 -4.27 5.82
N GLY A 62 10.45 -3.58 5.58
CA GLY A 62 10.55 -2.52 4.57
C GLY A 62 10.44 -3.04 3.14
N GLN A 63 10.60 -4.35 2.91
CA GLN A 63 10.41 -4.99 1.60
C GLN A 63 9.00 -5.52 1.38
N LEU A 64 8.12 -5.39 2.37
CA LEU A 64 6.76 -5.85 2.29
C LEU A 64 5.86 -4.74 1.77
N TRP A 65 5.17 -5.01 0.67
CA TRP A 65 4.28 -4.10 0.00
C TRP A 65 2.89 -4.72 -0.14
N HIS A 66 1.89 -3.88 -0.33
CA HIS A 66 0.55 -4.31 -0.69
C HIS A 66 -0.15 -3.25 -1.52
N ARG A 67 -1.27 -3.64 -2.13
CA ARG A 67 -2.17 -2.67 -2.75
C ARG A 67 -2.63 -1.64 -1.72
N GLY A 68 -2.40 -0.37 -2.04
CA GLY A 68 -2.91 0.80 -1.34
C GLY A 68 -3.78 1.62 -2.28
N ASN A 69 -4.38 2.67 -1.74
CA ASN A 69 -5.23 3.63 -2.44
C ASN A 69 -6.50 2.99 -3.03
N ARG A 70 -7.65 3.62 -2.81
CA ARG A 70 -8.88 3.14 -3.43
C ARG A 70 -8.84 3.35 -4.94
N ASP A 71 -9.27 2.35 -5.68
CA ASP A 71 -9.51 2.49 -7.13
C ASP A 71 -10.71 3.43 -7.35
N GLY A 72 -10.44 4.64 -7.85
CA GLY A 72 -11.48 5.61 -8.18
C GLY A 72 -12.13 5.33 -9.53
N ASN A 73 -13.14 6.15 -9.89
CA ASN A 73 -13.84 6.06 -11.19
C ASN A 73 -12.95 6.38 -12.42
N LYS A 74 -11.68 6.75 -12.22
CA LYS A 74 -10.78 7.21 -13.29
C LYS A 74 -9.42 6.50 -13.30
N CYS A 75 -9.19 5.46 -12.48
CA CYS A 75 -7.87 4.95 -12.06
C CYS A 75 -7.27 5.80 -10.91
N CYS A 76 -6.40 5.32 -10.00
CA CYS A 76 -5.75 4.01 -9.88
C CYS A 76 -5.53 3.62 -8.40
N SER A 77 -5.14 2.37 -8.14
CA SER A 77 -4.49 2.00 -6.86
C SER A 77 -3.07 2.55 -6.75
N GLY A 78 -2.40 2.30 -5.63
CA GLY A 78 -0.97 2.51 -5.42
C GLY A 78 -0.34 1.31 -4.71
N PHE A 79 0.98 1.37 -4.47
CA PHE A 79 1.67 0.39 -3.63
C PHE A 79 2.02 1.01 -2.30
N ARG A 80 1.47 0.46 -1.23
CA ARG A 80 1.72 0.89 0.14
C ARG A 80 2.75 -0.02 0.79
N ASN A 81 3.69 0.58 1.49
CA ASN A 81 4.65 -0.16 2.30
C ASN A 81 3.94 -0.67 3.57
N TRP A 82 4.13 -1.95 3.87
CA TRP A 82 3.35 -2.66 4.85
C TRP A 82 3.46 -2.05 6.25
N ASN A 83 2.30 -1.88 6.90
CA ASN A 83 2.20 -1.32 8.26
C ASN A 83 2.81 0.08 8.41
N THR A 84 2.87 0.84 7.31
CA THR A 84 3.21 2.28 7.29
C THR A 84 2.07 3.05 6.64
N ASP A 85 2.13 4.38 6.63
CA ASP A 85 1.28 5.25 5.82
C ASP A 85 1.94 5.69 4.51
N GLN A 86 3.05 5.05 4.11
CA GLN A 86 3.88 5.44 2.97
C GLN A 86 3.54 4.63 1.73
N CYS A 87 3.39 5.31 0.60
CA CYS A 87 3.14 4.76 -0.72
C CYS A 87 4.25 5.11 -1.69
N LEU A 88 4.49 4.21 -2.64
CA LEU A 88 5.36 4.43 -3.77
C LEU A 88 4.89 5.67 -4.55
N SER A 89 5.81 6.57 -4.84
CA SER A 89 5.57 7.85 -5.52
C SER A 89 6.65 8.09 -6.57
N GLY A 90 6.23 8.41 -7.79
CA GLY A 90 7.10 8.74 -8.91
C GLY A 90 6.64 10.02 -9.60
N SER A 91 7.54 10.99 -9.74
CA SER A 91 7.24 12.30 -10.34
C SER A 91 7.27 12.30 -11.87
N GLY A 92 7.83 11.26 -12.50
CA GLY A 92 7.89 11.11 -13.95
C GLY A 92 8.88 10.03 -14.40
N ILE A 93 8.88 9.75 -15.70
CA ILE A 93 9.81 8.77 -16.31
C ILE A 93 11.25 9.31 -16.20
N GLY A 94 12.17 8.45 -15.75
CA GLY A 94 13.60 8.79 -15.60
C GLY A 94 13.93 9.61 -14.36
N GLN A 95 12.95 9.85 -13.48
CA GLN A 95 13.16 10.45 -12.17
C GLN A 95 13.29 9.37 -11.09
N ASP A 96 13.90 9.74 -9.96
CA ASP A 96 13.97 8.87 -8.80
C ASP A 96 12.58 8.57 -8.24
N VAL A 97 12.42 7.34 -7.79
CA VAL A 97 11.21 6.89 -7.10
C VAL A 97 11.42 7.02 -5.60
N SER A 98 10.42 7.55 -4.90
CA SER A 98 10.46 7.73 -3.45
C SER A 98 9.17 7.22 -2.81
N THR A 99 9.06 7.35 -1.49
CA THR A 99 7.79 7.19 -0.79
C THR A 99 7.23 8.51 -0.28
N ASN A 100 5.90 8.63 -0.27
CA ASN A 100 5.16 9.72 0.35
C ASN A 100 3.91 9.19 1.05
N VAL A 101 3.25 10.01 1.88
CA VAL A 101 1.99 9.62 2.54
C VAL A 101 0.95 9.19 1.49
N CYS A 102 0.35 8.02 1.70
CA CYS A 102 -0.64 7.44 0.79
C CYS A 102 -1.90 8.30 0.67
N SER A 103 -2.42 8.44 -0.55
CA SER A 103 -3.79 8.92 -0.74
C SER A 103 -4.81 7.83 -0.37
N THR A 104 -5.81 8.17 0.46
CA THR A 104 -6.89 7.21 0.74
C THR A 104 -7.77 6.96 -0.50
N TYR A 105 -8.00 7.99 -1.32
CA TYR A 105 -8.96 7.97 -2.42
C TYR A 105 -8.32 8.03 -3.82
N GLY A 106 -7.00 7.93 -3.91
CA GLY A 106 -6.29 7.94 -5.19
C GLY A 106 -6.17 9.34 -5.81
N GLU A 107 -6.12 10.39 -5.00
CA GLU A 107 -6.02 11.79 -5.43
C GLU A 107 -4.59 12.17 -5.88
N PHE A 108 -3.60 11.38 -5.49
CA PHE A 108 -2.18 11.62 -5.75
C PHE A 108 -1.74 10.90 -7.03
N TYR A 109 -1.67 11.66 -8.13
CA TYR A 109 -1.34 11.17 -9.48
C TYR A 109 0.03 10.49 -9.56
N ASP A 110 0.97 10.92 -8.74
CA ASP A 110 2.32 10.36 -8.59
C ASP A 110 2.33 8.97 -7.93
N GLN A 111 1.22 8.54 -7.34
CA GLN A 111 1.06 7.22 -6.71
C GLN A 111 0.20 6.26 -7.54
N TRP A 112 -0.16 6.65 -8.77
CA TRP A 112 -1.06 5.89 -9.62
C TRP A 112 -0.36 4.68 -10.25
N ILE A 113 -0.79 3.49 -9.84
CA ILE A 113 -0.28 2.21 -10.33
C ILE A 113 -1.47 1.37 -10.76
N LYS A 114 -1.51 1.09 -12.07
CA LYS A 114 -2.46 0.14 -12.65
C LYS A 114 -1.87 -1.26 -12.57
N LEU A 115 -2.43 -2.08 -11.70
CA LEU A 115 -2.12 -3.50 -11.65
C LEU A 115 -3.01 -4.21 -12.64
N GLU A 116 -2.43 -4.82 -13.66
CA GLU A 116 -3.15 -5.78 -14.46
C GLU A 116 -3.32 -7.04 -13.60
N GLN A 117 -4.58 -7.39 -13.31
CA GLN A 117 -4.88 -8.67 -12.69
C GLN A 117 -4.66 -9.73 -13.76
N ASN A 118 -3.52 -10.41 -13.72
CA ASN A 118 -3.40 -11.68 -14.42
C ASN A 118 -4.42 -12.63 -13.78
N GLN A 119 -5.42 -13.01 -14.59
CA GLN A 119 -6.46 -13.98 -14.25
C GLN A 119 -5.87 -15.36 -13.99
#